data_AF-A0A8A3PJ07-F1
#
_entry.id   AF-A0A8A3PJ07-F1
#
_cell.length_a   1.000
_cell.length_b   1.000
_cell.length_c   1.000
_cell.angle_alpha   90.00
_cell.angle_beta   90.00
_cell.angle_gamma   90.00
#
_symmetry.space_group_name_H-M   'P 1'
#
loop_
_entity.id
_entity.type
_entity.pdbx_description
1 polymer ?
#
loop_
_entity_poly.entity_id
_entity_poly.type
_entity_poly.pdbx_seq_one_letter_code
_entity_poly.pdbx_strand_id
1 'polypeptide(L)'
;MDMPVQEERAATPEKADLLWTPEIEADIERWQQTGNFPFPDLYIYPAPNPQYFSFEDLRLIHHVASVSSELSMHDAGNFTIWTRQIPLLLKIGSNYPFVMHALLALSATHLAWLTDCPLTANMAYIHRGIALKGLHEAIGEFSRQNSDAVLGASLLLSWQATEWYVMDENIIY
;
A
#
# COMPACT_ATOMS: atom_id res chain seq x y z
N MET A 1 -10.03 -49.93 9.69
CA MET A 1 -9.00 -48.88 9.64
C MET A 1 -9.55 -47.79 8.76
N ASP A 2 -10.11 -46.75 9.38
CA ASP A 2 -10.53 -45.55 8.67
C ASP A 2 -9.27 -44.73 8.34
N MET A 3 -8.99 -44.57 7.05
CA MET A 3 -7.94 -43.66 6.61
C MET A 3 -8.48 -42.23 6.71
N PRO A 4 -7.74 -41.28 7.31
CA PRO A 4 -8.15 -39.89 7.32
C PRO A 4 -8.13 -39.36 5.88
N VAL A 5 -9.19 -38.63 5.54
CA VAL A 5 -9.32 -37.90 4.26
C VAL A 5 -8.12 -36.97 4.14
N GLN A 6 -7.34 -37.16 3.10
CA GLN A 6 -6.23 -36.29 2.75
C GLN A 6 -6.82 -34.90 2.49
N GLU A 7 -6.57 -33.93 3.38
CA GLU A 7 -6.89 -32.53 3.15
C GLU A 7 -6.28 -32.12 1.82
N GLU A 8 -7.15 -31.76 0.89
CA GLU A 8 -6.82 -31.23 -0.41
C GLU A 8 -6.00 -29.96 -0.17
N ARG A 9 -4.66 -30.07 -0.29
CA ARG A 9 -3.75 -28.95 -0.18
C ARG A 9 -4.25 -27.86 -1.13
N ALA A 10 -4.80 -26.79 -0.56
CA ALA A 10 -5.23 -25.62 -1.31
C ALA A 10 -4.10 -25.24 -2.26
N ALA A 11 -4.41 -25.15 -3.56
CA ALA A 11 -3.45 -24.72 -4.56
C ALA A 11 -2.87 -23.37 -4.12
N THR A 12 -1.55 -23.31 -3.93
CA THR A 12 -0.87 -22.03 -3.67
C THR A 12 -1.23 -21.09 -4.80
N PRO A 13 -1.81 -19.90 -4.51
CA PRO A 13 -2.19 -18.97 -5.56
C PRO A 13 -0.96 -18.64 -6.42
N GLU A 14 -1.10 -18.68 -7.75
CA GLU A 14 0.02 -18.39 -8.67
C GLU A 14 0.32 -16.88 -8.77
N LYS A 15 -0.63 -16.03 -8.37
CA LYS A 15 -0.54 -14.58 -8.42
C LYS A 15 -1.14 -13.96 -7.17
N ALA A 16 -0.62 -12.82 -6.75
CA ALA A 16 -1.18 -12.07 -5.64
C ALA A 16 -2.61 -11.60 -5.94
N ASP A 17 -3.50 -11.78 -4.96
CA ASP A 17 -4.87 -11.28 -5.04
C ASP A 17 -4.91 -9.83 -4.58
N LEU A 18 -5.17 -8.93 -5.53
CA LEU A 18 -5.31 -7.49 -5.31
C LEU A 18 -6.74 -7.02 -5.49
N LEU A 19 -7.73 -7.92 -5.46
CA LEU A 19 -9.15 -7.61 -5.74
C LEU A 19 -9.28 -6.84 -7.05
N TRP A 20 -8.79 -7.45 -8.12
CA TRP A 20 -8.91 -6.90 -9.47
C TRP A 20 -10.36 -6.96 -9.95
N THR A 21 -10.82 -5.90 -10.60
CA THR A 21 -12.07 -5.90 -11.36
C THR A 21 -11.80 -5.34 -12.76
N PRO A 22 -12.63 -5.68 -13.77
CA PRO A 22 -12.46 -5.15 -15.13
C PRO A 22 -12.44 -3.61 -15.19
N GLU A 23 -13.19 -2.96 -14.29
CA GLU A 23 -13.22 -1.50 -14.18
C GLU A 23 -11.88 -0.95 -13.68
N ILE A 24 -11.29 -1.58 -12.66
CA ILE A 24 -9.98 -1.17 -12.11
C ILE A 24 -8.87 -1.37 -13.14
N GLU A 25 -8.89 -2.48 -13.88
CA GLU A 25 -7.93 -2.74 -14.95
C GLU A 25 -8.02 -1.65 -16.03
N ALA A 26 -9.24 -1.33 -16.48
CA ALA A 26 -9.47 -0.29 -17.48
C ALA A 26 -9.03 1.11 -16.99
N ASP A 27 -9.26 1.43 -15.72
CA ASP A 27 -8.83 2.71 -15.14
C ASP A 27 -7.30 2.83 -15.06
N ILE A 28 -6.62 1.74 -14.68
CA ILE A 28 -5.15 1.71 -14.63
C ILE A 28 -4.55 1.76 -16.04
N GLU A 29 -5.11 1.03 -17.01
CA GLU A 29 -4.67 1.12 -18.40
C GLU A 29 -4.84 2.53 -18.96
N ARG A 30 -6.00 3.16 -18.71
CA ARG A 30 -6.24 4.55 -19.11
C ARG A 30 -5.24 5.49 -18.44
N TRP A 31 -4.95 5.29 -17.16
CA TRP A 31 -3.96 6.09 -16.44
C TRP A 31 -2.57 5.93 -17.07
N GLN A 32 -2.13 4.71 -17.37
CA GLN A 32 -0.85 4.47 -18.05
C GLN A 32 -0.76 5.14 -19.42
N GLN A 33 -1.84 5.08 -20.22
CA GLN A 33 -1.87 5.65 -21.57
C GLN A 33 -1.91 7.19 -21.57
N THR A 34 -2.68 7.78 -20.66
CA THR A 34 -2.96 9.23 -20.69
C THR A 34 -2.10 10.03 -19.72
N GLY A 35 -1.52 9.38 -18.70
CA GLY A 35 -0.87 10.04 -17.57
C GLY A 35 -1.84 10.73 -16.60
N ASN A 36 -3.15 10.68 -16.86
CA ASN A 36 -4.16 11.35 -16.03
C ASN A 36 -4.51 10.46 -14.83
N PHE A 37 -4.35 11.01 -13.63
CA PHE A 37 -4.64 10.30 -12.39
C PHE A 37 -6.15 9.98 -12.28
N PRO A 38 -6.56 8.74 -11.88
CA PRO A 38 -7.96 8.32 -11.87
C PRO A 38 -8.87 9.08 -10.88
N PHE A 39 -8.31 9.73 -9.86
CA PHE A 39 -9.06 10.41 -8.79
C PHE A 39 -8.82 11.92 -8.80
N PRO A 40 -9.53 12.69 -9.65
CA PRO A 40 -9.33 14.14 -9.78
C PRO A 40 -9.76 14.93 -8.53
N ASP A 41 -10.68 14.37 -7.73
CA ASP A 41 -11.20 14.93 -6.48
C ASP A 41 -10.14 15.04 -5.37
N LEU A 42 -9.06 14.25 -5.45
CA LEU A 42 -7.97 14.29 -4.48
C LEU A 42 -6.97 15.43 -4.73
N TYR A 43 -7.06 16.14 -5.87
CA TYR A 43 -6.19 17.28 -6.23
C TYR A 43 -4.68 17.01 -6.03
N ILE A 44 -4.22 15.81 -6.36
CA ILE A 44 -2.82 15.40 -6.17
C ILE A 44 -1.94 16.03 -7.26
N TYR A 45 -1.02 16.90 -6.87
CA TYR A 45 -0.05 17.51 -7.78
C TYR A 45 1.34 17.72 -7.13
N PRO A 46 2.44 17.20 -7.74
CA PRO A 46 2.44 16.34 -8.93
C PRO A 46 1.80 14.97 -8.64
N ALA A 47 1.09 14.42 -9.63
CA ALA A 47 0.56 13.06 -9.56
C ALA A 47 1.67 12.03 -9.83
N PRO A 48 1.57 10.80 -9.31
CA PRO A 48 2.53 9.74 -9.61
C PRO A 48 2.54 9.47 -11.12
N ASN A 49 3.72 9.43 -11.73
CA ASN A 49 3.84 9.12 -13.15
C ASN A 49 3.73 7.59 -13.33
N PRO A 50 2.71 7.10 -14.05
CA PRO A 50 2.43 5.67 -14.11
C PRO A 50 3.49 4.85 -14.87
N GLN A 51 4.38 5.50 -15.63
CA GLN A 51 5.44 4.82 -16.38
C GLN A 51 6.57 4.27 -15.51
N TYR A 52 6.70 4.73 -14.27
CA TYR A 52 7.75 4.27 -13.34
C TYR A 52 7.32 3.09 -12.46
N PHE A 53 6.06 2.65 -12.58
CA PHE A 53 5.46 1.67 -11.68
C PHE A 53 5.02 0.43 -12.46
N SER A 54 5.11 -0.74 -11.82
CA SER A 54 4.52 -1.96 -12.36
C SER A 54 2.99 -1.87 -12.35
N PHE A 55 2.31 -2.73 -13.11
CA PHE A 55 0.84 -2.76 -13.13
C PHE A 55 0.26 -3.05 -11.73
N GLU A 56 0.95 -3.89 -10.94
CA GLU A 56 0.59 -4.21 -9.56
C GLU A 56 0.81 -3.00 -8.63
N ASP A 57 1.92 -2.27 -8.77
CA ASP A 57 2.15 -1.02 -8.00
C ASP A 57 1.08 0.03 -8.30
N LEU A 58 0.68 0.17 -9.56
CA LEU A 58 -0.39 1.09 -9.94
C LEU A 58 -1.72 0.70 -9.30
N ARG A 59 -2.00 -0.60 -9.15
CA ARG A 59 -3.18 -1.08 -8.42
C ARG A 59 -3.16 -0.74 -6.95
N LEU A 60 -1.99 -0.80 -6.33
CA LEU A 60 -1.80 -0.39 -4.93
C LEU A 60 -1.98 1.13 -4.78
N ILE A 61 -1.43 1.94 -5.69
CA ILE A 61 -1.65 3.40 -5.69
C ILE A 61 -3.13 3.72 -5.91
N HIS A 62 -3.76 3.04 -6.86
CA HIS A 62 -5.18 3.18 -7.14
C HIS A 62 -6.03 2.83 -5.89
N HIS A 63 -5.70 1.74 -5.20
CA HIS A 63 -6.41 1.29 -3.99
C HIS A 63 -6.38 2.33 -2.87
N VAL A 64 -5.18 2.84 -2.54
CA VAL A 64 -5.06 3.79 -1.44
C VAL A 64 -5.74 5.12 -1.78
N ALA A 65 -5.72 5.51 -3.06
CA ALA A 65 -6.42 6.68 -3.55
C ALA A 65 -7.94 6.49 -3.55
N SER A 66 -8.46 5.33 -3.96
CA SER A 66 -9.92 5.06 -3.95
C SER A 66 -10.47 5.10 -2.52
N VAL A 67 -9.79 4.47 -1.57
CA VAL A 67 -10.17 4.51 -0.15
C VAL A 67 -10.18 5.94 0.40
N SER A 68 -9.21 6.77 0.00
CA SER A 68 -9.16 8.19 0.40
C SER A 68 -10.29 9.00 -0.23
N SER A 69 -10.59 8.77 -1.52
CA SER A 69 -11.66 9.43 -2.28
C SER A 69 -13.04 9.10 -1.71
N GLU A 70 -13.34 7.81 -1.51
CA GLU A 70 -14.59 7.34 -0.92
C GLU A 70 -14.84 7.96 0.46
N LEU A 71 -13.82 7.97 1.33
CA LEU A 71 -13.98 8.53 2.67
C LEU A 71 -14.17 10.05 2.67
N SER A 72 -13.53 10.75 1.72
CA SER A 72 -13.72 12.19 1.51
C SER A 72 -15.16 12.51 1.09
N MET A 73 -15.73 11.70 0.19
CA MET A 73 -17.12 11.86 -0.29
C MET A 73 -18.17 11.62 0.79
N HIS A 74 -17.89 10.77 1.77
CA HIS A 74 -18.82 10.45 2.85
C HIS A 74 -18.68 11.34 4.10
N ASP A 75 -17.90 12.43 4.06
CA ASP A 75 -17.50 13.28 5.21
C ASP A 75 -16.98 12.47 6.42
N ALA A 76 -16.51 11.27 6.13
CA ALA A 76 -16.05 10.28 7.08
C ALA A 76 -14.54 10.44 7.38
N GLY A 77 -13.90 11.49 6.85
CA GLY A 77 -12.51 11.82 7.12
C GLY A 77 -12.19 12.11 8.59
N ASN A 78 -13.21 12.21 9.46
CA ASN A 78 -13.04 12.29 10.91
C ASN A 78 -12.84 10.92 11.59
N PHE A 79 -13.17 9.80 10.92
CA PHE A 79 -13.04 8.47 11.51
C PHE A 79 -11.60 7.94 11.48
N THR A 80 -10.78 8.43 10.55
CA THR A 80 -9.37 8.03 10.43
C THR A 80 -8.50 9.22 10.05
N ILE A 81 -7.66 9.72 10.96
CA ILE A 81 -6.76 10.86 10.72
C ILE A 81 -5.81 10.60 9.53
N TRP A 82 -5.48 9.32 9.28
CA TRP A 82 -4.51 8.91 8.27
C TRP A 82 -4.99 9.11 6.82
N THR A 83 -6.29 8.93 6.54
CA THR A 83 -6.86 9.01 5.18
C THR A 83 -6.85 10.42 4.60
N ARG A 84 -6.95 11.45 5.47
CA ARG A 84 -6.78 12.86 5.09
C ARG A 84 -5.36 13.19 4.63
N GLN A 85 -4.38 12.44 5.08
CA GLN A 85 -2.98 12.67 4.73
C GLN A 85 -2.57 11.94 3.45
N ILE A 86 -3.38 10.99 2.96
CA ILE A 86 -3.05 10.19 1.77
C ILE A 86 -2.76 11.05 0.52
N PRO A 87 -3.54 12.07 0.16
CA PRO A 87 -3.24 12.90 -1.00
C PRO A 87 -1.88 13.62 -0.88
N LEU A 88 -1.56 14.10 0.33
CA LEU A 88 -0.27 14.73 0.63
C LEU A 88 0.87 13.71 0.55
N LEU A 89 0.69 12.53 1.11
CA LEU A 89 1.70 11.47 1.09
C LEU A 89 1.94 10.95 -0.34
N LEU A 90 0.92 10.83 -1.18
CA LEU A 90 1.04 10.47 -2.60
C LEU A 90 1.82 11.54 -3.38
N LYS A 91 1.56 12.81 -3.10
CA LYS A 91 2.33 13.93 -3.66
C LYS A 91 3.80 13.86 -3.26
N ILE A 92 4.10 13.60 -1.98
CA ILE A 92 5.47 13.46 -1.50
C ILE A 92 6.13 12.22 -2.13
N GLY A 93 5.42 11.09 -2.15
CA GLY A 93 5.89 9.83 -2.74
C GLY A 93 6.23 9.93 -4.22
N SER A 94 5.58 10.84 -4.94
CA SER A 94 5.90 11.11 -6.35
C SER A 94 7.32 11.68 -6.55
N ASN A 95 7.91 12.30 -5.51
CA ASN A 95 9.29 12.81 -5.54
C ASN A 95 10.26 11.97 -4.70
N TYR A 96 9.75 11.19 -3.74
CA TYR A 96 10.55 10.41 -2.79
C TYR A 96 10.16 8.93 -2.84
N PRO A 97 10.92 8.06 -3.54
CA PRO A 97 10.56 6.67 -3.74
C PRO A 97 10.33 5.87 -2.46
N PHE A 98 11.10 6.13 -1.39
CA PHE A 98 10.93 5.44 -0.11
C PHE A 98 9.56 5.72 0.54
N VAL A 99 9.01 6.93 0.34
CA VAL A 99 7.65 7.28 0.78
C VAL A 99 6.61 6.55 -0.06
N MET A 100 6.82 6.47 -1.38
CA MET A 100 5.94 5.70 -2.25
C MET A 100 5.93 4.22 -1.87
N HIS A 101 7.09 3.60 -1.62
CA HIS A 101 7.13 2.22 -1.14
C HIS A 101 6.45 2.04 0.22
N ALA A 102 6.50 3.03 1.12
CA ALA A 102 5.74 2.97 2.37
C ALA A 102 4.21 2.98 2.13
N LEU A 103 3.73 3.76 1.14
CA LEU A 103 2.33 3.76 0.70
C LEU A 103 1.91 2.45 0.05
N LEU A 104 2.74 1.91 -0.85
CA LEU A 104 2.50 0.62 -1.50
C LEU A 104 2.42 -0.50 -0.46
N ALA A 105 3.31 -0.50 0.52
CA ALA A 105 3.29 -1.45 1.62
C ALA A 105 2.00 -1.35 2.47
N LEU A 106 1.55 -0.14 2.78
CA LEU A 106 0.28 0.09 3.49
C LEU A 106 -0.90 -0.45 2.68
N SER A 107 -0.97 -0.14 1.39
CA SER A 107 -2.02 -0.61 0.48
C SER A 107 -2.03 -2.13 0.37
N ALA A 108 -0.86 -2.74 0.15
CA ALA A 108 -0.75 -4.19 0.04
C ALA A 108 -1.11 -4.87 1.36
N THR A 109 -0.75 -4.29 2.51
CA THR A 109 -1.16 -4.79 3.83
C THR A 109 -2.68 -4.80 3.95
N HIS A 110 -3.35 -3.71 3.53
CA HIS A 110 -4.81 -3.62 3.57
C HIS A 110 -5.47 -4.65 2.64
N LEU A 111 -4.96 -4.83 1.42
CA LEU A 111 -5.48 -5.84 0.48
C LEU A 111 -5.21 -7.27 0.96
N ALA A 112 -4.04 -7.54 1.56
CA ALA A 112 -3.73 -8.83 2.14
C ALA A 112 -4.70 -9.19 3.27
N TRP A 113 -5.08 -8.22 4.10
CA TRP A 113 -6.07 -8.42 5.15
C TRP A 113 -7.48 -8.71 4.59
N LEU A 114 -7.87 -8.07 3.49
CA LEU A 114 -9.17 -8.31 2.84
C LEU A 114 -9.24 -9.64 2.09
N THR A 115 -8.13 -10.09 1.51
CA THR A 115 -8.07 -11.28 0.66
C THR A 115 -7.61 -12.53 1.39
N ASP A 116 -7.02 -12.38 2.58
CA ASP A 116 -6.29 -13.41 3.30
C ASP A 116 -5.22 -14.10 2.43
N CYS A 117 -4.63 -13.34 1.48
CA CYS A 117 -3.68 -13.84 0.49
C CYS A 117 -2.22 -13.68 0.95
N PRO A 118 -1.46 -14.79 1.18
CA PRO A 118 -0.06 -14.71 1.61
C PRO A 118 0.87 -14.03 0.59
N LEU A 119 0.57 -14.14 -0.70
CA LEU A 119 1.37 -13.48 -1.74
C LEU A 119 1.22 -11.95 -1.69
N THR A 120 0.01 -11.46 -1.40
CA THR A 120 -0.23 -10.03 -1.20
C THR A 120 0.44 -9.52 0.07
N ALA A 121 0.45 -10.32 1.14
CA ALA A 121 1.22 -10.03 2.34
C ALA A 121 2.73 -9.96 2.07
N ASN A 122 3.26 -10.86 1.23
CA ASN A 122 4.67 -10.84 0.84
C ASN A 122 5.03 -9.57 0.03
N MET A 123 4.15 -9.11 -0.87
CA MET A 123 4.37 -7.82 -1.55
C MET A 123 4.44 -6.65 -0.57
N ALA A 124 3.55 -6.63 0.43
CA ALA A 124 3.61 -5.63 1.49
C ALA A 124 4.95 -5.66 2.23
N TYR A 125 5.43 -6.86 2.58
CA TYR A 125 6.73 -7.05 3.24
C TYR A 125 7.90 -6.53 2.40
N ILE A 126 7.93 -6.83 1.09
CA ILE A 126 8.98 -6.37 0.17
C ILE A 126 9.02 -4.83 0.11
N HIS A 127 7.88 -4.19 -0.13
CA HIS A 127 7.81 -2.73 -0.18
C HIS A 127 8.18 -2.09 1.16
N ARG A 128 7.76 -2.68 2.28
CA ARG A 128 8.12 -2.23 3.63
C ARG A 128 9.64 -2.27 3.84
N GLY A 129 10.30 -3.33 3.39
CA GLY A 129 11.76 -3.45 3.45
C GLY A 129 12.48 -2.37 2.64
N ILE A 130 12.02 -2.08 1.41
CA ILE A 130 12.58 -1.02 0.57
C ILE A 130 12.36 0.36 1.21
N ALA A 131 11.17 0.61 1.74
CA ALA A 131 10.83 1.86 2.43
C ALA A 131 11.70 2.08 3.68
N LEU A 132 11.89 1.06 4.51
CA LEU A 132 12.75 1.12 5.70
C LEU A 132 14.20 1.43 5.33
N LYS A 133 14.74 0.77 4.29
CA LYS A 133 16.09 1.04 3.80
C LYS A 133 16.23 2.49 3.33
N GLY A 134 15.32 2.95 2.48
CA GLY A 134 15.36 4.32 1.96
C GLY A 134 15.14 5.39 3.04
N LEU A 135 14.29 5.10 4.04
CA LEU A 135 14.11 5.97 5.21
C LEU A 135 15.41 6.06 6.03
N HIS A 136 16.08 4.94 6.26
CA HIS A 136 17.36 4.93 6.98
C HIS A 136 18.42 5.78 6.27
N GLU A 137 18.54 5.65 4.94
CA GLU A 137 19.43 6.47 4.12
C GLU A 137 19.06 7.96 4.18
N ALA A 138 17.77 8.29 4.05
CA ALA A 138 17.28 9.67 4.10
C ALA A 138 17.49 10.34 5.48
N ILE A 139 17.45 9.58 6.57
CA ILE A 139 17.80 10.08 7.92
C ILE A 139 19.29 10.42 8.01
N GLY A 140 20.16 9.66 7.36
CA GLY A 140 21.59 9.96 7.27
C GLY A 140 21.88 11.30 6.59
N GLU A 141 21.02 11.72 5.66
CA GLU A 141 21.09 12.98 4.92
C GLU A 141 19.97 13.96 5.32
N PHE A 142 19.53 13.91 6.57
CA PHE A 142 18.40 14.72 7.03
C PHE A 142 18.63 16.22 6.82
N SER A 143 17.66 16.86 6.17
CA SER A 143 17.69 18.27 5.78
C SER A 143 16.27 18.85 5.80
N ARG A 144 16.15 20.17 5.66
CA ARG A 144 14.84 20.81 5.56
C ARG A 144 14.07 20.32 4.33
N GLN A 145 14.77 20.00 3.24
CA GLN A 145 14.17 19.58 1.98
C GLN A 145 13.53 18.19 2.06
N ASN A 146 14.14 17.22 2.75
CA ASN A 146 13.61 15.86 2.87
C ASN A 146 12.85 15.58 4.17
N SER A 147 12.75 16.56 5.08
CA SER A 147 12.11 16.40 6.38
C SER A 147 10.67 15.92 6.31
N ASP A 148 9.84 16.49 5.42
CA ASP A 148 8.45 16.06 5.21
C ASP A 148 8.36 14.62 4.71
N ALA A 149 9.31 14.20 3.86
CA ALA A 149 9.37 12.83 3.34
C ALA A 149 9.76 11.83 4.42
N VAL A 150 10.77 12.16 5.24
CA VAL A 150 11.19 11.34 6.39
C VAL A 150 10.04 11.19 7.38
N LEU A 151 9.34 12.28 7.72
CA LEU A 151 8.18 12.24 8.61
C LEU A 151 7.04 11.42 8.00
N GLY A 152 6.72 11.63 6.72
CA GLY A 152 5.66 10.92 6.01
C GLY A 152 5.89 9.41 5.97
N ALA A 153 7.09 8.96 5.60
CA ALA A 153 7.42 7.54 5.61
C ALA A 153 7.42 6.95 7.02
N SER A 154 7.95 7.67 8.01
CA SER A 154 7.97 7.20 9.41
C SER A 154 6.55 6.97 9.94
N LEU A 155 5.63 7.88 9.61
CA LEU A 155 4.23 7.76 9.98
C LEU A 155 3.55 6.57 9.29
N LEU A 156 3.73 6.42 7.97
CA LEU A 156 3.20 5.31 7.17
C LEU A 156 3.68 3.95 7.68
N LEU A 157 4.96 3.84 8.02
CA LEU A 157 5.56 2.60 8.53
C LEU A 157 5.10 2.31 9.96
N SER A 158 4.90 3.34 10.78
CA SER A 158 4.37 3.19 12.14
C SER A 158 2.92 2.69 12.14
N TRP A 159 2.10 3.10 11.18
CA TRP A 159 0.74 2.56 11.01
C TRP A 159 0.72 1.08 10.61
N GLN A 160 1.78 0.59 9.97
CA GLN A 160 1.93 -0.81 9.61
C GLN A 160 2.51 -1.67 10.75
N ALA A 161 3.04 -1.05 11.81
CA ALA A 161 3.74 -1.74 12.90
C ALA A 161 2.80 -2.41 13.93
N THR A 162 1.61 -2.84 13.53
CA THR A 162 0.62 -3.49 14.40
C THR A 162 0.89 -4.97 14.71
N GLU A 163 2.01 -5.53 14.24
CA GLU A 163 2.35 -6.97 14.34
C GLU A 163 2.87 -7.44 15.73
N TRP A 164 2.58 -6.74 16.83
CA TRP A 164 3.06 -7.16 18.16
C TRP A 164 2.14 -8.18 18.87
N TYR A 165 1.01 -8.56 18.29
CA TYR A 165 0.05 -9.49 18.92
C TYR A 165 0.12 -10.95 18.45
N VAL A 166 0.95 -11.31 17.46
CA VAL A 166 0.97 -12.69 16.92
C VAL A 166 2.10 -13.55 17.51
N MET A 167 2.94 -12.99 18.38
CA MET A 167 4.08 -13.71 18.98
C MET A 167 3.83 -14.27 20.39
N ASP A 168 2.63 -14.13 20.97
CA ASP A 168 2.38 -14.53 22.37
C ASP A 168 1.46 -15.76 22.56
N GLU A 169 0.90 -16.36 21.50
CA GLU A 169 0.06 -17.57 21.65
C GLU A 169 0.77 -18.91 21.41
N ASN A 170 2.08 -18.92 21.13
CA ASN A 170 2.85 -20.16 20.95
C ASN A 170 3.94 -20.42 22.01
N ILE A 171 3.85 -19.77 23.18
CA ILE A 171 4.70 -20.12 24.33
C ILE A 171 3.83 -20.36 25.56
N ILE A 172 2.88 -21.29 25.51
CA ILE A 172 2.57 -22.21 26.63
C ILE A 172 1.97 -23.48 26.01
N TYR A 173 2.75 -24.58 26.01
CA TYR A 173 2.42 -25.94 26.49
C TYR A 173 3.48 -26.94 26.00
#